data_AF-A0A537J054-F1
#
_entry.id   AF-A0A537J054-F1
#
_cell.length_a   1.000
_cell.length_b   1.000
_cell.length_c   1.000
_cell.angle_alpha   90.00
_cell.angle_beta   90.00
_cell.angle_gamma   90.00
#
_symmetry.space_group_name_H-M   'P 1'
#
loop_
_entity.id
_entity.type
_entity.pdbx_description
1 polymer ?
#
loop_
_entity_poly.entity_id
_entity_poly.type
_entity_poly.pdbx_seq_one_letter_code
_entity_poly.pdbx_strand_id
1 'polypeptide(L)'
;MVEPSQYASTTKYIVKAKFDVQGVVEKPDVVGAVFGQTEGLFGPDLDLRELQKSGRIGRIEINLDSKHDKTAGSIVIPSSLDKVSTAIIAAAIESVDRIGPCEAKISLEKVEDVREEK
;
A
#
# COMPACT_ATOMS: atom_id res chain seq x y z
N MET A 1 -12.93 8.58 18.41
CA MET A 1 -13.38 9.52 17.37
C MET A 1 -12.47 9.29 16.17
N VAL A 2 -12.91 8.46 15.23
CA VAL A 2 -12.28 8.23 13.93
C VAL A 2 -13.40 8.24 12.90
N GLU A 3 -13.30 9.13 11.92
CA GLU A 3 -14.30 9.32 10.86
C GLU A 3 -14.41 8.07 9.98
N PRO A 4 -15.59 7.44 9.82
CA PRO A 4 -15.74 6.29 8.96
C PRO A 4 -16.44 6.69 7.65
N SER A 5 -15.73 7.30 6.70
CA SER A 5 -16.24 7.39 5.31
C SER A 5 -15.26 8.03 4.34
N GLN A 6 -14.29 7.28 3.82
CA GLN A 6 -13.64 7.65 2.55
C GLN A 6 -13.27 6.46 1.66
N TYR A 7 -13.77 5.26 1.97
CA TYR A 7 -13.53 4.08 1.16
C TYR A 7 -14.74 3.81 0.28
N ALA A 8 -14.51 3.59 -1.01
CA ALA A 8 -15.56 3.31 -1.99
C ALA A 8 -16.45 2.16 -1.49
N SER A 9 -17.75 2.21 -1.81
CA SER A 9 -18.80 1.30 -1.33
C SER A 9 -18.54 -0.20 -1.57
N THR A 10 -17.48 -0.56 -2.30
CA THR A 10 -17.05 -1.93 -2.62
C THR A 10 -15.80 -2.38 -1.86
N THR A 11 -15.21 -1.53 -1.01
CA THR A 11 -13.99 -1.87 -0.25
C THR A 11 -14.31 -3.00 0.73
N LYS A 12 -13.57 -4.10 0.64
CA LYS A 12 -13.70 -5.28 1.51
C LYS A 12 -12.65 -5.30 2.59
N TYR A 13 -11.42 -4.91 2.24
CA TYR A 13 -10.26 -4.92 3.13
C TYR A 13 -9.48 -3.61 3.01
N ILE A 14 -8.82 -3.21 4.09
CA ILE A 14 -7.87 -2.10 4.12
C ILE A 14 -6.53 -2.65 4.58
N VAL A 15 -5.53 -2.56 3.72
CA VAL A 15 -4.14 -2.89 4.06
C VAL A 15 -3.48 -1.65 4.64
N LYS A 16 -2.94 -1.77 5.85
CA LYS A 16 -2.11 -0.74 6.49
C LYS A 16 -0.69 -1.26 6.61
N ALA A 17 0.26 -0.52 6.04
CA ALA A 17 1.67 -0.77 6.15
C ALA A 17 2.39 0.51 6.58
N LYS A 18 3.52 0.37 7.26
CA LYS A 18 4.42 1.47 7.61
C LYS A 18 5.74 1.27 6.87
N PHE A 19 6.40 2.37 6.55
CA PHE A 19 7.69 2.35 5.91
C PHE A 19 8.63 3.40 6.51
N ASP A 20 9.92 3.08 6.56
CA ASP A 20 10.98 3.97 7.01
C ASP A 20 12.10 3.96 5.96
N VAL A 21 12.55 5.14 5.54
CA VAL A 21 13.53 5.32 4.47
C VAL A 21 14.67 6.18 4.98
N GLN A 22 15.90 5.73 4.71
CA GLN A 22 17.10 6.51 5.01
C GLN A 22 17.40 7.48 3.86
N GLY A 23 16.61 8.54 3.77
CA GLY A 23 16.78 9.63 2.82
C GLY A 23 15.53 10.48 2.72
N VAL A 24 15.55 11.44 1.81
CA VAL A 24 14.38 12.26 1.44
C VAL A 24 13.76 11.65 0.19
N VAL A 25 12.54 11.12 0.31
CA VAL A 25 11.76 10.59 -0.81
C VAL A 25 10.39 11.23 -0.88
N GLU A 26 9.78 11.22 -2.06
CA GLU A 26 8.43 11.76 -2.27
C GLU A 26 7.39 10.66 -2.46
N LYS A 27 6.11 11.04 -2.43
CA LYS A 27 4.98 10.13 -2.70
C LYS A 27 5.15 9.35 -4.01
N PRO A 28 5.50 9.98 -5.15
CA PRO A 28 5.72 9.26 -6.41
C PRO A 28 6.87 8.25 -6.34
N ASP A 29 7.91 8.44 -5.53
CA ASP A 29 8.99 7.46 -5.38
C ASP A 29 8.50 6.19 -4.69
N VAL A 30 7.72 6.35 -3.60
CA VAL A 30 7.13 5.23 -2.85
C VAL A 30 6.19 4.43 -3.75
N VAL A 31 5.31 5.13 -4.49
CA VAL A 31 4.45 4.52 -5.50
C VAL A 31 5.30 3.81 -6.54
N GLY A 32 6.24 4.50 -7.18
CA GLY A 32 7.06 3.94 -8.25
C GLY A 32 7.83 2.69 -7.81
N ALA A 33 8.34 2.66 -6.58
CA ALA A 33 9.01 1.51 -6.00
C ALA A 33 8.07 0.34 -5.75
N VAL A 34 6.92 0.60 -5.11
CA VAL A 34 5.93 -0.44 -4.83
C VAL A 34 5.40 -1.02 -6.12
N PHE A 35 4.97 -0.19 -7.07
CA PHE A 35 4.47 -0.66 -8.35
C PHE A 35 5.60 -1.33 -9.16
N GLY A 36 6.78 -0.72 -9.26
CA GLY A 36 7.87 -1.25 -10.07
C GLY A 36 8.45 -2.58 -9.57
N GLN A 37 8.60 -2.75 -8.26
CA GLN A 37 9.12 -4.01 -7.70
C GLN A 37 8.06 -5.10 -7.56
N THR A 38 6.78 -4.73 -7.50
CA THR A 38 5.69 -5.73 -7.48
C THR A 38 5.16 -6.08 -8.87
N GLU A 39 5.42 -5.25 -9.88
CA GLU A 39 5.09 -5.50 -11.28
C GLU A 39 5.89 -6.70 -11.80
N GLY A 40 5.18 -7.71 -12.31
CA GLY A 40 5.78 -8.96 -12.81
C GLY A 40 6.08 -10.02 -11.75
N LEU A 41 5.96 -9.72 -10.45
CA LEU A 41 5.99 -10.76 -9.40
C LEU A 41 4.71 -11.61 -9.41
N PHE A 42 3.58 -10.99 -9.75
CA PHE A 42 2.29 -11.65 -9.83
C PHE A 42 1.68 -11.50 -11.22
N GLY A 43 0.74 -12.39 -11.55
CA GLY A 43 -0.01 -12.29 -12.81
C GLY A 43 -0.89 -11.03 -12.87
N PRO A 44 -1.48 -10.71 -14.04
CA PRO A 44 -2.27 -9.50 -14.27
C PRO A 44 -3.47 -9.34 -13.32
N ASP A 45 -3.93 -10.43 -12.69
CA ASP A 45 -5.01 -10.43 -11.70
C ASP A 45 -4.62 -9.90 -10.31
N LEU A 46 -3.32 -9.84 -10.01
CA LEU A 46 -2.75 -9.43 -8.72
C LEU A 46 -1.83 -8.21 -8.84
N ASP A 47 -1.71 -7.68 -10.05
CA ASP A 47 -0.89 -6.50 -10.33
C ASP A 47 -1.59 -5.23 -9.82
N LEU A 48 -0.94 -4.49 -8.94
CA LEU A 48 -1.50 -3.26 -8.34
C LEU A 48 -1.97 -2.26 -9.41
N ARG A 49 -1.29 -2.18 -10.55
CA ARG A 49 -1.61 -1.24 -11.62
C ARG A 49 -2.89 -1.62 -12.34
N GLU A 50 -3.02 -2.90 -12.70
CA GLU A 50 -4.23 -3.42 -13.34
C GLU A 50 -5.40 -3.46 -12.35
N LEU A 51 -5.14 -3.75 -11.08
CA LEU A 51 -6.14 -3.69 -10.01
C LEU A 51 -6.70 -2.28 -9.82
N GLN A 52 -5.85 -1.24 -9.88
CA GLN A 52 -6.31 0.15 -9.75
C GLN A 52 -7.12 0.56 -10.97
N LYS A 53 -6.68 0.13 -12.16
CA LYS A 53 -7.36 0.42 -13.44
C LYS A 53 -8.70 -0.29 -13.58
N SER A 54 -8.79 -1.53 -13.10
CA SER A 54 -10.03 -2.33 -13.06
C SER A 54 -10.97 -1.93 -11.93
N GLY A 55 -10.55 -1.05 -11.02
CA GLY A 55 -11.34 -0.61 -9.86
C GLY A 55 -11.44 -1.63 -8.73
N ARG A 56 -10.59 -2.68 -8.76
CA ARG A 56 -10.50 -3.70 -7.70
C ARG A 56 -9.78 -3.19 -6.46
N ILE A 57 -8.82 -2.28 -6.61
CA ILE A 57 -8.26 -1.50 -5.49
C ILE A 57 -8.66 -0.04 -5.62
N GLY A 58 -8.85 0.63 -4.49
CA GLY A 58 -9.15 2.05 -4.43
C GLY A 58 -7.88 2.90 -4.49
N ARG A 59 -8.01 4.16 -4.10
CA ARG A 59 -6.88 5.10 -4.07
C ARG A 59 -5.90 4.69 -2.97
N ILE A 60 -4.65 4.49 -3.35
CA ILE A 60 -3.55 4.25 -2.41
C ILE A 60 -3.24 5.57 -1.71
N GLU A 61 -3.48 5.62 -0.41
CA GLU A 61 -3.18 6.77 0.43
C GLU A 61 -1.80 6.60 1.03
N ILE A 62 -0.90 7.53 0.70
CA ILE A 62 0.46 7.56 1.23
C ILE A 62 0.62 8.81 2.06
N ASN A 63 0.94 8.58 3.33
CA ASN A 63 1.33 9.59 4.28
C ASN A 63 2.83 9.41 4.50
N LEU A 64 3.61 10.45 4.27
CA LEU A 64 5.03 10.45 4.56
C LEU A 64 5.40 11.77 5.20
N ASP A 65 6.29 11.69 6.19
CA ASP A 65 6.86 12.81 6.89
C ASP A 65 8.37 12.69 6.76
N SER A 66 8.97 13.69 6.12
CA SER A 66 10.41 13.75 5.88
C SER A 66 11.03 14.67 6.93
N LYS A 67 11.85 14.10 7.81
CA LYS A 67 12.46 14.83 8.93
C LYS A 67 13.91 14.36 9.15
N HIS A 68 14.86 15.31 9.11
CA HIS A 68 16.29 15.06 9.31
C HIS A 68 16.86 13.93 8.43
N ASP A 69 16.74 14.07 7.10
CA ASP A 69 17.27 13.09 6.12
C ASP A 69 16.72 11.65 6.28
N LYS A 70 15.58 11.52 6.96
CA LYS A 70 14.81 10.28 7.04
C LYS A 70 13.37 10.56 6.66
N THR A 71 12.76 9.63 5.94
CA THR A 71 11.35 9.69 5.59
C THR A 71 10.66 8.50 6.21
N ALA A 72 9.72 8.77 7.11
CA ALA A 72 8.86 7.75 7.67
C ALA A 72 7.43 7.96 7.17
N GLY A 73 6.69 6.89 6.97
CA GLY A 73 5.36 6.99 6.43
C GLY A 73 4.48 5.77 6.65
N SER A 74 3.24 5.91 6.21
CA SER A 74 2.20 4.90 6.24
C SER A 74 1.55 4.80 4.87
N ILE A 75 1.34 3.57 4.42
CA ILE A 75 0.63 3.23 3.19
C ILE A 75 -0.71 2.61 3.60
N VAL A 76 -1.79 3.15 3.06
CA VAL A 76 -3.14 2.63 3.26
C VAL A 76 -3.73 2.30 1.90
N ILE A 77 -4.07 1.02 1.70
CA ILE A 77 -4.62 0.54 0.44
C ILE A 77 -5.99 -0.08 0.67
N PRO A 78 -7.07 0.58 0.23
CA PRO A 78 -8.38 -0.05 0.17
C PRO A 78 -8.44 -1.05 -0.98
N SER A 79 -8.85 -2.26 -0.67
CA SER A 79 -8.96 -3.40 -1.59
C SER A 79 -10.38 -3.97 -1.55
N SER A 80 -10.95 -4.25 -2.72
CA SER A 80 -12.21 -4.99 -2.88
C SER A 80 -11.99 -6.46 -3.27
N LEU A 81 -10.75 -6.93 -3.16
CA LEU A 81 -10.35 -8.31 -3.44
C LEU A 81 -10.71 -9.25 -2.28
N ASP A 82 -10.49 -10.55 -2.51
CA ASP A 82 -10.56 -11.57 -1.47
C ASP A 82 -9.42 -11.45 -0.45
N LYS A 83 -9.61 -12.09 0.72
CA LYS A 83 -8.64 -12.09 1.82
C LYS A 83 -7.26 -12.58 1.38
N VAL A 84 -7.23 -13.64 0.57
CA VAL A 84 -5.98 -14.24 0.07
C VAL A 84 -5.25 -13.27 -0.85
N SER A 85 -5.93 -12.71 -1.85
CA SER A 85 -5.33 -11.75 -2.78
C SER A 85 -4.85 -10.48 -2.07
N THR A 86 -5.63 -9.99 -1.10
CA THR A 86 -5.24 -8.84 -0.28
C THR A 86 -3.99 -9.15 0.57
N ALA A 87 -3.89 -10.36 1.13
CA ALA A 87 -2.71 -10.79 1.87
C ALA A 87 -1.47 -10.92 0.98
N ILE A 88 -1.64 -11.39 -0.26
CA ILE A 88 -0.55 -11.47 -1.25
C ILE A 88 -0.01 -10.07 -1.57
N ILE A 89 -0.91 -9.11 -1.85
CA ILE A 89 -0.52 -7.72 -2.13
C ILE A 89 0.16 -7.08 -0.91
N ALA A 90 -0.40 -7.32 0.28
CA ALA A 90 0.19 -6.88 1.54
C ALA A 90 1.64 -7.39 1.71
N ALA A 91 1.87 -8.68 1.45
CA ALA A 91 3.22 -9.28 1.51
C ALA A 91 4.13 -8.76 0.39
N ALA A 92 3.59 -8.51 -0.81
CA ALA A 92 4.31 -7.93 -1.92
C ALA A 92 4.86 -6.55 -1.59
N ILE A 93 4.02 -5.70 -0.99
CA ILE A 93 4.40 -4.35 -0.55
C ILE A 93 5.43 -4.43 0.58
N GLU A 94 5.26 -5.35 1.53
CA GLU A 94 6.25 -5.57 2.59
C GLU A 94 7.62 -6.01 2.05
N SER A 95 7.63 -6.72 0.92
CA SER A 95 8.86 -7.18 0.26
C SER A 95 9.64 -6.06 -0.45
N VAL A 96 9.08 -4.85 -0.55
CA VAL A 96 9.76 -3.70 -1.16
C VAL A 96 10.78 -3.15 -0.16
N ASP A 97 12.07 -3.36 -0.44
CA ASP A 97 13.19 -2.89 0.39
C ASP A 97 13.84 -1.59 -0.12
N ARG A 98 13.37 -1.06 -1.25
CA ARG A 98 14.03 0.06 -1.91
C ARG A 98 13.04 1.07 -2.47
N ILE A 99 13.18 2.33 -2.06
CA ILE A 99 12.34 3.44 -2.53
C ILE A 99 13.23 4.50 -3.17
N GLY A 100 13.09 4.67 -4.48
CA GLY A 100 13.94 5.55 -5.27
C GLY A 100 15.42 5.13 -5.16
N PRO A 101 16.34 6.05 -4.81
CA PRO A 101 17.76 5.72 -4.61
C PRO A 101 18.07 5.14 -3.22
N CYS A 102 17.14 5.22 -2.26
CA CYS A 102 17.39 4.92 -0.84
C CYS A 102 16.86 3.54 -0.44
N GLU A 103 17.52 2.92 0.54
CA GLU A 103 16.98 1.72 1.22
C GLU A 103 15.81 2.11 2.11
N ALA A 104 14.77 1.29 2.03
CA ALA A 104 13.51 1.43 2.75
C ALA A 104 13.20 0.14 3.49
N LYS A 105 12.60 0.27 4.67
CA LYS A 105 12.07 -0.86 5.41
C LYS A 105 10.57 -0.73 5.51
N ILE A 106 9.85 -1.58 4.81
CA ILE A 106 8.40 -1.66 4.89
C ILE A 106 8.02 -2.74 5.90
N SER A 107 6.98 -2.50 6.68
CA SER A 107 6.45 -3.42 7.66
C SER A 107 4.94 -3.37 7.63
N LEU A 108 4.30 -4.52 7.43
CA LEU A 108 2.85 -4.62 7.47
C LEU A 108 2.35 -4.35 8.89
N GLU A 109 1.43 -3.39 9.08
CA GLU A 109 0.79 -3.20 10.39
C GLU A 109 -0.36 -4.17 10.60
N LYS A 110 -1.34 -4.12 9.71
CA LYS A 110 -2.53 -4.97 9.75
C LYS A 110 -3.33 -4.88 8.47
N VAL A 111 -4.14 -5.91 8.23
CA VAL A 111 -5.19 -5.90 7.22
C VAL A 111 -6.53 -5.88 7.96
N GLU A 112 -7.29 -4.80 7.81
CA GLU A 112 -8.60 -4.62 8.42
C GLU A 112 -9.70 -5.05 7.45
N ASP A 113 -10.65 -5.87 7.90
CA ASP A 113 -11.86 -6.21 7.13
C ASP A 113 -12.95 -5.20 7.48
N VAL A 114 -13.31 -4.34 6.52
CA VAL A 114 -14.32 -3.29 6.74
C VAL A 114 -15.75 -3.80 6.62
N ARG A 115 -15.95 -5.08 6.27
CA ARG A 115 -17.29 -5.69 6.24
C ARG A 115 -17.76 -6.14 7.62
N GLU A 116 -16.84 -6.44 8.53
CA GLU A 116 -17.17 -6.81 9.92
C GLU A 116 -17.48 -5.60 10.82
N GLU A 117 -17.11 -4.38 10.42
CA GLU A 117 -17.44 -3.14 11.15
C GLU A 117 -18.84 -2.57 10.82
N LYS A 118 -19.81 -3.41 10.43
CA LYS A 118 -21.18 -2.96 10.15
C LYS A 118 -22.25 -3.75 10.90
#